data_AF-A0A2N0NHT7-F1
#
_entry.id   AF-A0A2N0NHT7-F1
#
_cell.length_a   1.000
_cell.length_b   1.000
_cell.length_c   1.000
_cell.angle_alpha   90.00
_cell.angle_beta   90.00
_cell.angle_gamma   90.00
#
_symmetry.space_group_name_H-M   'P 1'
#
loop_
_entity.id
_entity.type
_entity.pdbx_description
1 polymer ?
#
loop_
_entity_poly.entity_id
_entity_poly.type
_entity_poly.pdbx_seq_one_letter_code
_entity_poly.pdbx_strand_id
1 'polypeptide(L)'
;MLENRHLLDTIPIFNEDDKNIYTYIPPNDSNEKSRIDYIWASLPILGQSLNSTVIENDHFTTDHNTVTLSLDTQLFIGKTLPKINKSKKKITRTVFLYDEMDQEDDEFTWDNFRAGLDHEIERLKLKDRSITKRKHVDHVWDSLRQLIMKSANENIRNKKVIKQKFKCAPEKKLSVYFDLRYIINRIQEICSCITGLRNHPNQEVINKWINYQNTIIKLKDKYELFTSDTIFTFLNNDQFHSYLDELNEIRKQLRIMIKEE
;
A
#
# COMPACT_ATOMS: atom_id res chain seq x y z
N MET A 1 14.34 21.41 -5.26
CA MET A 1 13.81 20.21 -5.92
C MET A 1 14.04 19.00 -5.02
N LEU A 2 12.97 18.27 -4.67
CA LEU A 2 12.99 17.10 -3.78
C LEU A 2 13.56 15.84 -4.46
N GLU A 3 13.75 15.90 -5.77
CA GLU A 3 14.39 14.92 -6.65
C GLU A 3 15.81 14.58 -6.17
N ASN A 4 16.55 15.58 -5.66
CA ASN A 4 17.88 15.39 -5.06
C ASN A 4 17.85 14.56 -3.76
N ARG A 5 16.67 14.31 -3.20
CA ARG A 5 16.43 13.45 -2.04
C ARG A 5 15.77 12.13 -2.42
N HIS A 6 15.79 11.77 -3.71
CA HIS A 6 15.18 10.56 -4.25
C HIS A 6 13.66 10.45 -4.00
N LEU A 7 12.99 11.60 -3.93
CA LEU A 7 11.53 11.69 -3.93
C LEU A 7 11.08 12.14 -5.32
N LEU A 8 10.05 11.48 -5.85
CA LEU A 8 9.44 11.83 -7.12
C LEU A 8 8.00 12.24 -6.90
N ASP A 9 7.56 13.22 -7.67
CA ASP A 9 6.17 13.61 -7.79
C ASP A 9 5.36 12.42 -8.33
N THR A 10 4.26 12.06 -7.66
CA THR A 10 3.48 10.88 -8.02
C THR A 10 2.66 11.08 -9.29
N ILE A 11 2.21 12.30 -9.59
CA ILE A 11 1.26 12.53 -10.70
C ILE A 11 1.87 12.17 -12.07
N PRO A 12 3.09 12.64 -12.44
CA PRO A 12 3.72 12.28 -13.71
C PRO A 12 4.12 10.80 -13.81
N ILE A 13 4.17 10.08 -12.68
CA ILE A 13 4.51 8.66 -12.65
C ILE A 13 3.31 7.79 -13.07
N PHE A 14 2.10 8.24 -12.75
CA PHE A 14 0.86 7.48 -13.00
C PHE A 14 0.00 8.03 -14.15
N ASN A 15 0.25 9.25 -14.63
CA ASN A 15 -0.55 9.90 -15.66
C ASN A 15 0.34 10.39 -16.82
N GLU A 16 -0.06 10.07 -18.06
CA GLU A 16 0.70 10.43 -19.27
C GLU A 16 0.44 11.88 -19.71
N ASP A 17 -0.72 12.44 -19.34
CA ASP A 17 -1.10 13.83 -19.62
C ASP A 17 -1.05 14.69 -18.36
N ASP A 18 0.04 14.59 -17.60
CA ASP A 18 0.22 15.30 -16.33
C ASP A 18 0.23 16.83 -16.48
N LYS A 19 0.54 17.33 -17.68
CA LYS A 19 0.55 18.75 -18.02
C LYS A 19 -0.84 19.38 -18.02
N ASN A 20 -1.88 18.59 -18.28
CA ASN A 20 -3.28 19.03 -18.25
C ASN A 20 -3.98 18.69 -16.93
N ILE A 21 -3.24 18.19 -15.94
CA ILE A 21 -3.75 17.94 -14.59
C ILE A 21 -3.52 19.18 -13.74
N TYR A 22 -4.60 19.76 -13.22
CA TYR A 22 -4.56 20.96 -12.40
C TYR A 22 -5.13 20.67 -11.01
N THR A 23 -4.48 21.24 -9.99
CA THR A 23 -4.96 21.15 -8.61
C THR A 23 -5.55 22.46 -8.14
N TYR A 24 -5.21 23.58 -8.78
CA TYR A 24 -5.75 24.88 -8.50
C TYR A 24 -6.57 25.39 -9.68
N ILE A 25 -7.82 25.75 -9.41
CA ILE A 25 -8.76 26.34 -10.36
C ILE A 25 -9.05 27.76 -9.87
N PRO A 26 -8.51 28.80 -10.51
CA PRO A 26 -8.76 30.16 -10.07
C PRO A 26 -10.25 30.49 -10.18
N PRO A 27 -10.78 31.33 -9.26
CA PRO A 27 -12.19 31.72 -9.27
C PRO A 27 -12.60 32.58 -10.47
N ASN A 28 -11.63 33.02 -11.29
CA ASN A 28 -11.86 33.85 -12.46
C ASN A 28 -11.24 33.15 -13.69
N ASP A 29 -12.05 32.90 -14.72
CA ASP A 29 -11.65 32.15 -15.93
C ASP A 29 -10.54 32.85 -16.76
N SER A 30 -10.22 34.11 -16.46
CA SER A 30 -9.09 34.83 -17.06
C SER A 30 -7.72 34.39 -16.55
N ASN A 31 -7.68 33.66 -15.42
CA ASN A 31 -6.43 33.20 -14.81
C ASN A 31 -6.14 31.75 -15.23
N GLU A 32 -4.87 31.44 -15.43
CA GLU A 32 -4.46 30.10 -15.81
C GLU A 32 -4.60 29.10 -14.64
N LYS A 33 -5.18 27.93 -14.94
CA LYS A 33 -5.18 26.78 -14.03
C LYS A 33 -3.74 26.33 -13.80
N SER A 34 -3.43 25.87 -12.59
CA SER A 34 -2.09 25.40 -12.26
C SER A 34 -2.12 24.17 -11.36
N ARG A 35 -0.98 23.48 -11.30
CA ARG A 35 -0.75 22.36 -10.39
C ARG A 35 0.24 22.82 -9.35
N ILE A 36 -0.23 23.04 -8.12
CA ILE A 36 0.58 23.54 -7.00
C ILE A 36 0.55 22.60 -5.79
N ASP A 37 -0.29 21.58 -5.83
CA ASP A 37 -0.39 20.53 -4.82
C ASP A 37 0.26 19.26 -5.35
N TYR A 38 1.08 18.62 -4.51
CA TYR A 38 1.90 17.48 -4.93
C TYR A 38 1.96 16.44 -3.81
N ILE A 39 1.96 15.17 -4.20
CA ILE A 39 2.40 14.08 -3.32
C ILE A 39 3.77 13.63 -3.84
N TRP A 40 4.79 13.80 -3.00
CA TRP A 40 6.14 13.33 -3.27
C TRP A 40 6.38 12.02 -2.55
N ALA A 41 6.80 10.99 -3.27
CA ALA A 41 7.01 9.65 -2.72
C ALA A 41 8.37 9.09 -3.13
N SER A 42 8.95 8.28 -2.25
CA SER A 42 10.19 7.57 -2.55
C SER A 42 9.92 6.39 -3.48
N LEU A 43 10.95 5.95 -4.22
CA LEU A 43 10.87 4.82 -5.15
C LEU A 43 10.26 3.55 -4.54
N PRO A 44 10.58 3.13 -3.29
CA PRO A 44 9.94 1.98 -2.67
C PRO A 44 8.44 2.13 -2.46
N ILE A 45 7.97 3.35 -2.21
CA ILE A 45 6.54 3.66 -2.03
C ILE A 45 5.85 3.64 -3.41
N LEU A 46 6.44 4.31 -4.40
CA LEU A 46 5.92 4.35 -5.76
C LEU A 46 5.80 2.96 -6.38
N GLY A 47 6.81 2.10 -6.19
CA GLY A 47 6.79 0.72 -6.67
C GLY A 47 5.75 -0.18 -5.97
N GLN A 48 5.02 0.34 -4.99
CA GLN A 48 3.92 -0.33 -4.27
C GLN A 48 2.60 0.47 -4.35
N SER A 49 2.64 1.61 -5.05
CA SER A 49 1.48 2.45 -5.28
C SER A 49 0.70 1.93 -6.48
N LEU A 50 -0.62 1.99 -6.40
CA LEU A 50 -1.53 1.53 -7.44
C LEU A 50 -1.83 2.62 -8.46
N ASN A 51 -2.03 3.85 -7.98
CA ASN A 51 -2.41 4.98 -8.81
C ASN A 51 -2.17 6.31 -8.08
N SER A 52 -2.05 7.40 -8.82
CA SER A 52 -2.13 8.76 -8.29
C SER A 52 -2.95 9.62 -9.23
N THR A 53 -3.97 10.31 -8.72
CA THR A 53 -4.89 11.12 -9.52
C THR A 53 -5.32 12.37 -8.78
N VAL A 54 -5.87 13.33 -9.51
CA VAL A 54 -6.54 14.49 -8.95
C VAL A 54 -8.05 14.28 -9.04
N ILE A 55 -8.76 14.55 -7.94
CA ILE A 55 -10.21 14.40 -7.83
C ILE A 55 -10.81 15.77 -7.51
N GLU A 56 -11.87 16.15 -8.23
CA GLU A 56 -12.61 17.37 -7.95
C GLU A 56 -13.34 17.28 -6.60
N ASN A 57 -13.38 18.40 -5.88
CA ASN A 57 -13.97 18.46 -4.55
C ASN A 57 -15.42 18.95 -4.62
N ASP A 58 -16.36 18.01 -4.67
CA ASP A 58 -17.79 18.34 -4.81
C ASP A 58 -18.48 18.64 -3.47
N HIS A 59 -17.82 18.36 -2.34
CA HIS A 59 -18.45 18.36 -1.01
C HIS A 59 -18.19 19.63 -0.18
N PHE A 60 -17.24 20.47 -0.59
CA PHE A 60 -16.89 21.71 0.10
C PHE A 60 -16.36 22.74 -0.89
N THR A 61 -16.71 24.01 -0.67
CA THR A 61 -16.34 25.10 -1.56
C THR A 61 -14.86 25.41 -1.43
N THR A 62 -14.08 25.05 -2.44
CA THR A 62 -12.64 25.27 -2.52
C THR A 62 -12.25 25.51 -3.98
N ASP A 63 -11.21 26.31 -4.20
CA ASP A 63 -10.54 26.52 -5.49
C ASP A 63 -9.47 25.46 -5.77
N HIS A 64 -9.36 24.44 -4.91
CA HIS A 64 -8.43 23.33 -5.07
C HIS A 64 -9.11 21.97 -5.27
N ASN A 65 -8.58 21.19 -6.21
CA ASN A 65 -8.85 19.76 -6.37
C ASN A 65 -7.90 18.92 -5.49
N THR A 66 -8.37 17.76 -5.05
CA THR A 66 -7.61 16.88 -4.14
C THR A 66 -6.67 15.97 -4.91
N VAL A 67 -5.37 16.03 -4.58
CA VAL A 67 -4.38 15.05 -5.04
C VAL A 67 -4.49 13.78 -4.20
N THR A 68 -4.52 12.63 -4.86
CA THR A 68 -4.59 11.31 -4.21
C THR A 68 -3.46 10.41 -4.65
N LEU A 69 -3.01 9.55 -3.73
CA LEU A 69 -2.10 8.43 -3.98
C LEU A 69 -2.72 7.18 -3.35
N SER A 70 -3.03 6.21 -4.19
CA SER A 70 -3.58 4.92 -3.77
C SER A 70 -2.45 3.94 -3.51
N LEU A 71 -2.40 3.38 -2.30
CA LEU A 71 -1.40 2.41 -1.87
C LEU A 71 -2.04 1.05 -1.62
N ASP A 72 -1.45 -0.02 -2.14
CA ASP A 72 -1.85 -1.37 -1.73
C ASP A 72 -1.27 -1.67 -0.35
N THR A 73 -2.13 -1.67 0.67
CA THR A 73 -1.74 -1.98 2.05
C THR A 73 -1.13 -3.38 2.23
N GLN A 74 -1.46 -4.36 1.37
CA GLN A 74 -0.83 -5.68 1.42
C GLN A 74 0.59 -5.65 0.87
N LEU A 75 0.88 -4.84 -0.14
CA LEU A 75 2.25 -4.67 -0.61
C LEU A 75 3.05 -3.83 0.40
N PHE A 76 2.46 -2.73 0.87
CA PHE A 76 3.07 -1.75 1.77
C PHE A 76 3.38 -2.29 3.17
N ILE A 77 2.45 -3.06 3.76
CA ILE A 77 2.56 -3.59 5.13
C ILE A 77 2.79 -5.12 5.11
N GLY A 78 2.31 -5.80 4.07
CA GLY A 78 2.34 -7.26 3.96
C GLY A 78 3.59 -7.85 3.31
N LYS A 79 4.59 -7.03 2.92
CA LYS A 79 6.00 -7.47 2.89
C LYS A 79 6.42 -7.82 4.32
N THR A 80 5.98 -8.98 4.77
CA THR A 80 6.55 -9.62 5.96
C THR A 80 8.05 -9.68 5.74
N LEU A 81 8.79 -9.05 6.66
CA LEU A 81 10.18 -9.38 6.93
C LEU A 81 10.39 -10.89 6.73
N PRO A 82 11.46 -11.29 6.02
CA PRO A 82 11.71 -12.70 5.71
C PRO A 82 11.60 -13.49 7.01
N LYS A 83 10.68 -14.46 7.01
CA LYS A 83 10.44 -15.52 8.01
C LYS A 83 11.42 -15.48 9.20
N ILE A 84 11.26 -14.51 10.10
CA ILE A 84 11.73 -14.72 11.47
C ILE A 84 10.72 -15.70 12.02
N ASN A 85 11.17 -16.92 12.32
CA ASN A 85 10.44 -18.01 12.98
C ASN A 85 9.97 -17.62 14.39
N LYS A 86 9.32 -16.48 14.56
CA LYS A 86 8.43 -16.22 15.69
C LYS A 86 7.09 -16.71 15.22
N SER A 87 6.64 -17.83 15.78
CA SER A 87 5.29 -18.36 15.63
C SER A 87 4.31 -17.19 15.50
N LYS A 88 3.75 -16.98 14.31
CA LYS A 88 2.76 -15.92 14.09
C LYS A 88 1.64 -16.22 15.07
N LYS A 89 1.58 -15.53 16.21
CA LYS A 89 0.46 -15.62 17.13
C LYS A 89 -0.76 -15.30 16.27
N LYS A 90 -1.60 -16.31 16.03
CA LYS A 90 -2.84 -16.14 15.26
C LYS A 90 -3.56 -14.96 15.90
N ILE A 91 -3.77 -13.89 15.12
CA ILE A 91 -4.53 -12.74 15.61
C ILE A 91 -5.94 -13.27 15.83
N THR A 92 -6.26 -13.46 17.09
CA THR A 92 -7.54 -13.95 17.57
C THR A 92 -8.30 -12.76 18.13
N ARG A 93 -9.60 -12.70 17.84
CA ARG A 93 -10.52 -11.80 18.52
C ARG A 93 -11.40 -12.64 19.43
N THR A 94 -11.56 -12.20 20.67
CA THR A 94 -12.56 -12.73 21.59
C THR A 94 -13.93 -12.20 21.18
N VAL A 95 -14.89 -13.10 20.97
CA VAL A 95 -16.29 -12.79 20.73
C VAL A 95 -17.06 -13.23 21.96
N PHE A 96 -17.68 -12.28 22.66
CA PHE A 96 -18.58 -12.54 23.79
C PHE A 96 -19.94 -12.97 23.26
N LEU A 97 -20.50 -14.01 23.85
CA LEU A 97 -21.75 -14.67 23.44
C LEU A 97 -22.85 -14.24 24.41
N TYR A 98 -23.31 -13.00 24.27
CA TYR A 98 -24.28 -12.41 25.19
C TYR A 98 -25.63 -13.15 25.20
N ASP A 99 -26.01 -13.74 24.06
CA ASP A 99 -27.25 -14.52 23.91
C ASP A 99 -27.18 -15.89 24.59
N GLU A 100 -25.99 -16.33 25.00
CA GLU A 100 -25.76 -17.61 25.70
C GLU A 100 -25.66 -17.43 27.23
N MET A 101 -25.97 -16.25 27.75
CA MET A 101 -26.03 -15.99 29.20
C MET A 101 -27.37 -16.49 29.79
N ASP A 102 -27.37 -16.81 31.09
CA ASP A 102 -28.54 -17.25 31.87
C ASP A 102 -29.25 -18.50 31.31
N GLN A 103 -28.47 -19.41 30.72
CA GLN A 103 -28.96 -20.75 30.38
C GLN A 103 -29.15 -21.58 31.66
N GLU A 104 -30.10 -22.52 31.67
CA GLU A 104 -30.37 -23.38 32.83
C GLU A 104 -29.11 -24.16 33.25
N ASP A 105 -28.82 -24.17 34.56
CA ASP A 105 -27.64 -24.79 35.19
C ASP A 105 -26.26 -24.32 34.68
N ASP A 106 -26.14 -23.05 34.23
CA ASP A 106 -24.86 -22.48 33.80
C ASP A 106 -24.22 -21.54 34.85
N GLU A 107 -22.88 -21.55 34.94
CA GLU A 107 -22.09 -20.65 35.81
C GLU A 107 -22.06 -19.22 35.24
N PHE A 108 -22.31 -19.06 33.94
CA PHE A 108 -22.29 -17.79 33.22
C PHE A 108 -23.66 -17.08 33.28
N THR A 109 -23.93 -16.40 34.39
CA THR A 109 -25.14 -15.58 34.59
C THR A 109 -24.84 -14.08 34.64
N TRP A 110 -25.81 -13.25 34.29
CA TRP A 110 -25.68 -11.79 34.42
C TRP A 110 -25.49 -11.35 35.87
N ASP A 111 -26.07 -12.07 36.81
CA ASP A 111 -25.92 -11.82 38.23
C ASP A 111 -24.49 -12.12 38.71
N ASN A 112 -23.87 -13.20 38.23
CA ASN A 112 -22.47 -13.52 38.53
C ASN A 112 -21.51 -12.49 37.94
N PHE A 113 -21.74 -12.05 36.69
CA PHE A 113 -20.94 -10.97 36.10
C PHE A 113 -21.07 -9.66 36.90
N ARG A 114 -22.29 -9.29 37.33
CA ARG A 114 -22.54 -8.10 38.15
C ARG A 114 -21.83 -8.21 39.50
N ALA A 115 -22.04 -9.31 40.22
CA ALA A 115 -21.44 -9.53 41.54
C ALA A 115 -19.90 -9.51 41.48
N GLY A 116 -19.31 -10.14 40.46
CA GLY A 116 -17.86 -10.12 40.24
C GLY A 116 -17.34 -8.73 39.92
N LEU A 117 -18.07 -7.96 39.10
CA LEU A 117 -17.70 -6.58 38.78
C LEU A 117 -17.80 -5.67 40.01
N ASP A 118 -18.89 -5.74 40.77
CA ASP A 118 -19.11 -4.92 41.97
C ASP A 118 -18.04 -5.19 43.04
N HIS A 119 -17.71 -6.46 43.28
CA HIS A 119 -16.63 -6.85 44.19
C HIS A 119 -15.29 -6.22 43.79
N GLU A 120 -14.94 -6.24 42.50
CA GLU A 120 -13.67 -5.66 42.06
C GLU A 120 -13.68 -4.11 42.06
N ILE A 121 -14.84 -3.48 41.82
CA ILE A 121 -15.02 -2.01 41.94
C ILE A 121 -14.78 -1.57 43.38
N GLU A 122 -15.34 -2.30 44.35
CA GLU A 122 -15.15 -2.05 45.78
C GLU A 122 -13.70 -2.31 46.20
N ARG A 123 -13.11 -3.44 45.78
CA ARG A 123 -11.72 -3.77 46.09
C ARG A 123 -10.74 -2.70 45.60
N LEU A 124 -10.97 -2.14 44.41
CA LEU A 124 -10.13 -1.10 43.82
C LEU A 124 -10.48 0.32 44.32
N LYS A 125 -11.51 0.45 45.16
CA LYS A 125 -12.03 1.72 45.68
C LYS A 125 -12.20 2.77 44.59
N LEU A 126 -12.71 2.34 43.42
CA LEU A 126 -12.82 3.22 42.25
C LEU A 126 -13.73 4.42 42.53
N LYS A 127 -14.76 4.23 43.36
CA LYS A 127 -15.69 5.28 43.80
C LYS A 127 -15.03 6.36 44.67
N ASP A 128 -13.93 6.03 45.36
CA ASP A 128 -13.25 6.93 46.29
C ASP A 128 -12.15 7.77 45.61
N ARG A 129 -11.89 7.54 44.32
CA ARG A 129 -10.81 8.22 43.60
C ARG A 129 -11.19 9.67 43.29
N SER A 130 -10.43 10.63 43.83
CA SER A 130 -10.61 12.04 43.55
C SER A 130 -10.01 12.46 42.19
N ILE A 131 -10.85 13.01 41.32
CA ILE A 131 -10.43 13.53 40.02
C ILE A 131 -10.10 15.02 40.16
N THR A 132 -8.83 15.32 40.38
CA THR A 132 -8.34 16.71 40.53
C THR A 132 -7.63 17.25 39.29
N LYS A 133 -7.26 16.39 38.34
CA LYS A 133 -6.56 16.75 37.09
C LYS A 133 -7.12 15.96 35.91
N ARG A 134 -7.07 16.52 34.71
CA ARG A 134 -7.54 15.86 33.47
C ARG A 134 -6.94 14.48 33.27
N LYS A 135 -5.62 14.32 33.50
CA LYS A 135 -4.93 13.03 33.43
C LYS A 135 -5.47 11.95 34.39
N HIS A 136 -6.15 12.33 35.47
CA HIS A 136 -6.78 11.36 36.38
C HIS A 136 -8.05 10.77 35.75
N VAL A 137 -8.74 11.51 34.87
CA VAL A 137 -9.89 11.00 34.12
C VAL A 137 -9.47 9.84 33.24
N ASP A 138 -8.41 10.03 32.44
CA ASP A 138 -7.91 8.98 31.54
C ASP A 138 -7.49 7.72 32.33
N HIS A 139 -6.81 7.92 33.47
CA HIS A 139 -6.38 6.81 34.32
C HIS A 139 -7.54 6.06 34.98
N VAL A 140 -8.55 6.77 35.48
CA VAL A 140 -9.77 6.17 36.04
C VAL A 140 -10.55 5.43 34.95
N TRP A 141 -10.65 6.03 33.76
CA TRP A 141 -11.31 5.41 32.61
C TRP A 141 -10.63 4.14 32.16
N ASP A 142 -9.30 4.14 32.03
CA ASP A 142 -8.54 2.94 31.70
C ASP A 142 -8.65 1.87 32.78
N SER A 143 -8.67 2.26 34.06
CA SER A 143 -8.89 1.32 35.18
C SER A 143 -10.27 0.66 35.07
N LEU A 144 -11.32 1.44 34.80
CA LEU A 144 -12.68 0.93 34.61
C LEU A 144 -12.75 0.00 33.39
N ARG A 145 -12.17 0.40 32.26
CA ARG A 145 -12.13 -0.40 31.04
C ARG A 145 -11.44 -1.74 31.27
N GLN A 146 -10.27 -1.73 31.91
CA GLN A 146 -9.54 -2.97 32.23
C GLN A 146 -10.36 -3.87 33.14
N LEU A 147 -11.07 -3.29 34.11
CA LEU A 147 -11.90 -4.04 35.03
C LEU A 147 -13.10 -4.71 34.35
N ILE A 148 -13.85 -3.94 33.56
CA ILE A 148 -14.97 -4.46 32.77
C ILE A 148 -14.48 -5.57 31.84
N MET A 149 -13.37 -5.35 31.14
CA MET A 149 -12.82 -6.36 30.23
C MET A 149 -12.35 -7.61 30.97
N LYS A 150 -11.74 -7.49 32.15
CA LYS A 150 -11.31 -8.62 32.96
C LYS A 150 -12.53 -9.43 33.41
N SER A 151 -13.51 -8.78 34.04
CA SER A 151 -14.74 -9.44 34.49
C SER A 151 -15.51 -10.07 33.33
N ALA A 152 -15.57 -9.41 32.17
CA ALA A 152 -16.22 -9.97 30.98
C ALA A 152 -15.52 -11.23 30.48
N ASN A 153 -14.19 -11.31 30.51
CA ASN A 153 -13.47 -12.52 30.10
C ASN A 153 -13.67 -13.70 31.08
N GLU A 154 -13.90 -13.41 32.35
CA GLU A 154 -14.08 -14.41 33.42
C GLU A 154 -15.53 -14.89 33.52
N ASN A 155 -16.50 -13.98 33.39
CA ASN A 155 -17.91 -14.22 33.71
C ASN A 155 -18.86 -14.12 32.50
N ILE A 156 -18.38 -13.79 31.30
CA ILE A 156 -19.19 -13.84 30.07
C ILE A 156 -18.63 -14.91 29.14
N ARG A 157 -19.51 -15.80 28.70
CA ARG A 157 -19.17 -16.86 27.75
C ARG A 157 -18.56 -16.26 26.49
N ASN A 158 -17.41 -16.80 26.06
CA ASN A 158 -16.67 -16.23 24.95
C ASN A 158 -15.96 -17.29 24.11
N LYS A 159 -15.75 -16.95 22.83
CA LYS A 159 -15.00 -17.78 21.88
C LYS A 159 -13.92 -16.98 21.17
N LYS A 160 -12.78 -17.62 20.90
CA LYS A 160 -11.70 -17.02 20.11
C LYS A 160 -11.89 -17.33 18.63
N VAL A 161 -12.12 -16.29 17.84
CA VAL A 161 -12.24 -16.40 16.38
C VAL A 161 -10.94 -15.96 15.73
N ILE A 162 -10.43 -16.79 14.81
CA ILE A 162 -9.25 -16.45 14.01
C ILE A 162 -9.70 -15.49 12.91
N LYS A 163 -9.05 -14.33 12.79
CA LYS A 163 -9.28 -13.42 11.68
C LYS A 163 -8.69 -14.03 10.40
N GLN A 164 -9.49 -14.77 9.63
CA GLN A 164 -9.08 -15.21 8.30
C GLN A 164 -8.97 -13.99 7.39
N LYS A 165 -7.75 -13.71 6.89
CA LYS A 165 -7.58 -12.85 5.72
C LYS A 165 -7.84 -13.73 4.50
N PHE A 166 -9.02 -13.65 3.90
CA PHE A 166 -9.22 -14.12 2.53
C PHE A 166 -9.43 -12.92 1.61
N LYS A 167 -8.57 -12.83 0.59
CA LYS A 167 -8.94 -12.83 -0.84
C LYS A 167 -7.63 -12.90 -1.65
N CYS A 168 -7.39 -14.09 -2.24
CA CYS A 168 -6.32 -14.32 -3.19
C CYS A 168 -6.77 -13.73 -4.53
N ALA A 169 -6.02 -12.77 -5.09
CA ALA A 169 -6.22 -12.39 -6.48
C ALA A 169 -5.82 -13.58 -7.38
N PRO A 170 -6.47 -13.80 -8.54
CA PRO A 170 -6.15 -14.93 -9.41
C PRO A 170 -4.67 -14.88 -9.85
N GLU A 171 -3.96 -16.01 -9.75
CA GLU A 171 -2.51 -16.15 -9.99
C GLU A 171 -2.07 -15.60 -11.36
N LYS A 172 -2.95 -15.64 -12.36
CA LYS A 172 -2.69 -15.07 -13.70
C LYS A 172 -2.48 -13.56 -13.64
N LYS A 173 -3.32 -12.80 -12.93
CA LYS A 173 -3.16 -11.34 -12.73
C LYS A 173 -1.82 -11.05 -12.05
N LEU A 174 -1.48 -11.79 -11.00
CA LEU A 174 -0.20 -11.66 -10.31
C LEU A 174 1.00 -11.85 -11.25
N SER A 175 0.96 -12.82 -12.16
CA SER A 175 2.07 -13.06 -13.10
C SER A 175 2.32 -11.89 -14.04
N VAL A 176 1.27 -11.32 -14.65
CA VAL A 176 1.38 -10.15 -15.54
C VAL A 176 1.86 -8.92 -14.75
N TYR A 177 1.40 -8.76 -13.51
CA TYR A 177 1.88 -7.69 -12.62
C TYR A 177 3.38 -7.79 -12.28
N PHE A 178 3.89 -9.00 -11.99
CA PHE A 178 5.31 -9.19 -11.72
C PHE A 178 6.16 -8.93 -12.97
N ASP A 179 5.70 -9.37 -14.13
CA ASP A 179 6.37 -9.20 -15.41
C ASP A 179 6.37 -7.73 -15.86
N LEU A 180 5.25 -7.02 -15.70
CA LEU A 180 5.18 -5.57 -15.91
C LEU A 180 6.15 -4.81 -15.00
N ARG A 181 6.23 -5.22 -13.72
CA ARG A 181 7.16 -4.61 -12.76
C ARG A 181 8.62 -4.87 -13.13
N TYR A 182 8.92 -6.06 -13.65
CA TYR A 182 10.25 -6.37 -14.17
C TYR A 182 10.63 -5.41 -15.32
N ILE A 183 9.74 -5.20 -16.28
CA ILE A 183 9.95 -4.25 -17.39
C ILE A 183 10.16 -2.82 -16.89
N ILE A 184 9.33 -2.34 -15.95
CA ILE A 184 9.47 -1.00 -15.35
C ILE A 184 10.84 -0.83 -14.68
N ASN A 185 11.31 -1.85 -13.94
CA ASN A 185 12.62 -1.81 -13.31
C ASN A 185 13.76 -1.80 -14.35
N ARG A 186 13.57 -2.39 -15.54
CA ARG A 186 14.57 -2.32 -16.64
C ARG A 186 14.56 -0.94 -17.29
N ILE A 187 13.39 -0.34 -17.53
CA ILE A 187 13.27 1.05 -18.03
C ILE A 187 13.99 2.03 -17.10
N GLN A 188 13.84 1.88 -15.79
CA GLN A 188 14.53 2.75 -14.85
C GLN A 188 16.05 2.59 -14.91
N GLU A 189 16.50 1.35 -15.00
CA GLU A 189 17.93 1.05 -15.05
C GLU A 189 18.57 1.54 -16.36
N ILE A 190 17.87 1.42 -17.49
CA ILE A 190 18.38 1.88 -18.77
C ILE A 190 18.45 3.41 -18.84
N CYS A 191 17.46 4.12 -18.28
CA CYS A 191 17.50 5.57 -18.14
C CYS A 191 18.67 6.03 -17.25
N SER A 192 18.95 5.31 -16.17
CA SER A 192 20.12 5.57 -15.32
C SER A 192 21.43 5.29 -16.05
N CYS A 193 21.49 4.27 -16.91
CA CYS A 193 22.65 3.98 -17.74
C CYS A 193 22.87 5.09 -18.79
N ILE A 194 21.83 5.46 -19.53
CA ILE A 194 21.87 6.52 -20.55
C ILE A 194 22.37 7.85 -19.95
N THR A 195 21.89 8.22 -18.76
CA THR A 195 22.28 9.47 -18.08
C THR A 195 23.71 9.42 -17.51
N GLY A 196 24.23 8.24 -17.19
CA GLY A 196 25.57 8.04 -16.63
C GLY A 196 26.67 7.73 -17.66
N LEU A 197 26.31 7.33 -18.89
CA LEU A 197 27.28 6.95 -19.93
C LEU A 197 27.93 8.19 -20.54
N ARG A 198 29.21 8.41 -20.21
CA ARG A 198 30.01 9.51 -20.78
C ARG A 198 30.75 9.17 -22.07
N ASN A 199 30.89 7.89 -22.45
CA ASN A 199 31.26 7.34 -23.77
C ASN A 199 31.54 5.84 -23.61
N HIS A 200 31.09 5.04 -24.59
CA HIS A 200 31.15 3.57 -24.74
C HIS A 200 30.92 2.71 -23.47
N PRO A 201 29.84 1.91 -23.43
CA PRO A 201 29.54 1.03 -22.29
C PRO A 201 30.63 -0.04 -22.13
N ASN A 202 30.96 -0.36 -20.87
CA ASN A 202 31.90 -1.42 -20.58
C ASN A 202 31.29 -2.82 -20.84
N GLN A 203 32.13 -3.84 -20.98
CA GLN A 203 31.71 -5.20 -21.32
C GLN A 203 30.74 -5.82 -20.30
N GLU A 204 30.86 -5.46 -19.01
CA GLU A 204 29.99 -5.94 -17.96
C GLU A 204 28.55 -5.42 -18.14
N VAL A 205 28.40 -4.13 -18.43
CA VAL A 205 27.12 -3.49 -18.74
C VAL A 205 26.52 -4.12 -19.99
N ILE A 206 27.32 -4.32 -21.05
CA ILE A 206 26.87 -4.97 -22.29
C ILE A 206 26.32 -6.38 -22.00
N ASN A 207 27.09 -7.24 -21.34
CA ASN A 207 26.68 -8.61 -21.04
C ASN A 207 25.41 -8.65 -20.18
N LYS A 208 25.28 -7.72 -19.23
CA LYS A 208 24.11 -7.57 -18.37
C LYS A 208 22.85 -7.22 -19.18
N TRP A 209 22.95 -6.27 -20.11
CA TRP A 209 21.81 -5.88 -20.96
C TRP A 209 21.45 -6.95 -21.98
N ILE A 210 22.42 -7.69 -22.53
CA ILE A 210 22.16 -8.87 -23.36
C ILE A 210 21.35 -9.93 -22.57
N ASN A 211 21.70 -10.19 -21.31
CA ASN A 211 20.95 -11.12 -20.47
C ASN A 211 19.52 -10.65 -20.17
N TYR A 212 19.33 -9.34 -19.97
CA TYR A 212 17.98 -8.78 -19.81
C TYR A 212 17.17 -8.88 -21.09
N GLN A 213 17.76 -8.57 -22.24
CA GLN A 213 17.13 -8.75 -23.54
C GLN A 213 16.67 -10.20 -23.74
N ASN A 214 17.50 -11.19 -23.44
CA ASN A 214 17.12 -12.60 -23.55
C ASN A 214 15.95 -12.98 -22.63
N THR A 215 15.86 -12.35 -21.46
CA THR A 215 14.74 -12.56 -20.52
C THR A 215 13.46 -11.92 -21.05
N ILE A 216 13.58 -10.75 -21.68
CA ILE A 216 12.46 -9.98 -22.23
C ILE A 216 11.92 -10.61 -23.52
N ILE A 217 12.77 -11.21 -24.35
CA ILE A 217 12.33 -12.00 -25.51
C ILE A 217 11.40 -13.13 -25.07
N LYS A 218 11.77 -13.89 -24.02
CA LYS A 218 10.89 -14.94 -23.46
C LYS A 218 9.56 -14.39 -22.94
N LEU A 219 9.56 -13.16 -22.45
CA LEU A 219 8.38 -12.46 -21.95
C LEU A 219 7.49 -11.99 -23.12
N LYS A 220 8.10 -11.50 -24.21
CA LYS A 220 7.41 -11.19 -25.48
C LYS A 220 6.70 -12.41 -26.01
N ASP A 221 7.40 -13.55 -26.08
CA ASP A 221 6.82 -14.82 -26.55
C ASP A 221 5.67 -15.30 -25.65
N LYS A 222 5.84 -15.19 -24.32
CA LYS A 222 4.82 -15.59 -23.33
C LYS A 222 3.49 -14.85 -23.51
N TYR A 223 3.53 -13.60 -23.94
CA TYR A 223 2.37 -12.72 -24.05
C TYR A 223 2.02 -12.32 -25.48
N GLU A 224 2.67 -12.93 -26.47
CA GLU A 224 2.47 -12.65 -27.90
C GLU A 224 2.54 -11.15 -28.24
N LEU A 225 3.53 -10.45 -27.66
CA LEU A 225 3.67 -8.99 -27.79
C LEU A 225 4.16 -8.56 -29.18
N PHE A 226 3.52 -7.55 -29.76
CA PHE A 226 3.87 -7.00 -31.07
C PHE A 226 4.93 -5.90 -30.94
N THR A 227 6.19 -6.27 -30.99
CA THR A 227 7.33 -5.32 -31.02
C THR A 227 8.36 -5.76 -32.05
N SER A 228 9.31 -4.89 -32.40
CA SER A 228 10.34 -5.24 -33.40
C SER A 228 11.21 -6.41 -32.93
N ASP A 229 11.59 -7.33 -33.84
CA ASP A 229 12.55 -8.42 -33.56
C ASP A 229 14.01 -7.96 -33.57
N THR A 230 14.25 -6.69 -33.24
CA THR A 230 15.58 -6.10 -33.26
C THR A 230 16.40 -6.65 -32.11
N ILE A 231 17.56 -7.24 -32.42
CA ILE A 231 18.52 -7.69 -31.42
C ILE A 231 19.58 -6.61 -31.22
N PHE A 232 19.69 -6.11 -29.99
CA PHE A 232 20.64 -5.08 -29.60
C PHE A 232 21.94 -5.68 -29.09
N THR A 233 23.07 -5.11 -29.53
CA THR A 233 24.43 -5.48 -29.09
C THR A 233 24.95 -4.59 -27.95
N PHE A 234 24.23 -3.50 -27.65
CA PHE A 234 24.53 -2.50 -26.62
C PHE A 234 25.93 -1.86 -26.75
N LEU A 235 26.46 -1.73 -27.97
CA LEU A 235 27.83 -1.21 -28.20
C LEU A 235 27.92 0.33 -28.19
N ASN A 236 26.80 1.01 -28.40
CA ASN A 236 26.70 2.47 -28.42
C ASN A 236 25.44 2.92 -27.68
N ASN A 237 25.37 4.21 -27.34
CA ASN A 237 24.26 4.76 -26.56
C ASN A 237 22.94 4.77 -27.34
N ASP A 238 22.98 4.90 -28.67
CA ASP A 238 21.78 4.91 -29.51
C ASP A 238 20.99 3.61 -29.38
N GLN A 239 21.67 2.47 -29.28
CA GLN A 239 21.03 1.18 -29.02
C GLN A 239 20.35 1.11 -27.65
N PHE A 240 20.83 1.84 -26.63
CA PHE A 240 20.13 1.92 -25.35
C PHE A 240 18.86 2.75 -25.47
N HIS A 241 18.89 3.84 -26.24
CA HIS A 241 17.70 4.65 -26.50
C HIS A 241 16.63 3.86 -27.29
N SER A 242 17.04 3.19 -28.37
CA SER A 242 16.11 2.34 -29.14
C SER A 242 15.55 1.19 -28.32
N TYR A 243 16.36 0.58 -27.45
CA TYR A 243 15.87 -0.48 -26.56
C TYR A 243 14.92 0.07 -25.48
N LEU A 244 15.17 1.27 -24.94
CA LEU A 244 14.24 1.95 -24.04
C LEU A 244 12.87 2.17 -24.68
N ASP A 245 12.83 2.56 -25.95
CA ASP A 245 11.57 2.70 -26.70
C ASP A 245 10.83 1.38 -26.82
N GLU A 246 11.53 0.28 -27.12
CA GLU A 246 10.94 -1.07 -27.15
C GLU A 246 10.37 -1.46 -25.77
N LEU A 247 11.11 -1.24 -24.68
CA LEU A 247 10.62 -1.53 -23.33
C LEU A 247 9.37 -0.72 -22.97
N ASN A 248 9.30 0.54 -23.39
CA ASN A 248 8.13 1.38 -23.18
C ASN A 248 6.92 0.84 -23.94
N GLU A 249 7.11 0.28 -25.13
CA GLU A 249 6.03 -0.32 -25.91
C GLU A 249 5.54 -1.64 -25.30
N ILE A 250 6.46 -2.51 -24.87
CA ILE A 250 6.15 -3.73 -24.10
C ILE A 250 5.34 -3.38 -22.84
N ARG A 251 5.75 -2.34 -22.11
CA ARG A 251 5.05 -1.84 -20.92
C ARG A 251 3.61 -1.42 -21.24
N LYS A 252 3.37 -0.75 -22.37
CA LYS A 252 2.02 -0.35 -22.80
C LYS A 252 1.14 -1.57 -23.05
N GLN A 253 1.64 -2.54 -23.83
CA GLN A 253 0.87 -3.73 -24.18
C GLN A 253 0.53 -4.59 -22.94
N LEU A 254 1.49 -4.79 -22.02
CA LEU A 254 1.23 -5.47 -20.75
C LEU A 254 0.19 -4.76 -19.87
N ARG A 255 0.12 -3.42 -19.92
CA ARG A 255 -0.92 -2.65 -19.21
C ARG A 255 -2.31 -2.84 -19.81
N ILE A 256 -2.42 -2.98 -21.13
CA ILE A 256 -3.70 -3.23 -21.81
C ILE A 256 -4.24 -4.60 -21.39
N MET A 257 -3.42 -5.64 -21.40
CA MET A 257 -3.82 -6.98 -20.94
C MET A 257 -4.32 -7.01 -19.49
N ILE A 258 -3.75 -6.18 -18.60
CA ILE A 258 -4.23 -6.08 -17.20
C ILE A 258 -5.61 -5.41 -17.12
N LYS A 259 -5.96 -4.55 -18.07
CA LYS A 259 -7.25 -3.83 -18.12
C LYS A 259 -8.36 -4.63 -18.80
N GLU A 260 -8.03 -5.53 -19.72
CA GLU A 260 -9.00 -6.30 -20.52
C GLU A 260 -9.44 -7.64 -19.90
N GLU A 261 -8.74 -8.17 -18.88
CA GLU A 261 -9.11 -9.35 -18.04
C GLU A 261 -9.64 -8.98 -16.64
#